data_AF-A0A2M6WVJ3-F1
#
_entry.id   AF-A0A2M6WVJ3-F1
#
_cell.length_a   1.000
_cell.length_b   1.000
_cell.length_c   1.000
_cell.angle_alpha   90.00
_cell.angle_beta   90.00
_cell.angle_gamma   90.00
#
_symmetry.space_group_name_H-M   'P 1'
#
loop_
_entity.id
_entity.type
_entity.pdbx_description
1 polymer ?
#
loop_
_entity_poly.entity_id
_entity_poly.type
_entity_poly.pdbx_seq_one_letter_code
_entity_poly.pdbx_strand_id
1 'polypeptide(L)'
;MKKQIIKTNIKNFLDDIKISSDAKDFWTRIVDKLSPEEIETFIILKKENPRDLVKAIEILTRRKKALSEKDTKTLKEIFEEEKNMFKDII
;
A
#
# COMPACT_ATOMS: atom_id res chain seq x y z
N MET A 1 -1.59 19.46 18.55
CA MET A 1 -2.24 19.78 17.26
C MET A 1 -1.48 19.29 16.03
N LYS A 2 -0.20 19.59 15.82
CA LYS A 2 0.55 19.18 14.60
C LYS A 2 0.47 17.68 14.27
N LYS A 3 0.69 16.79 15.24
CA LYS A 3 0.60 15.32 15.04
C LYS A 3 -0.80 14.83 14.61
N GLN A 4 -1.85 15.51 15.04
CA GLN A 4 -3.24 15.11 14.75
C GLN A 4 -3.67 15.50 13.33
N ILE A 5 -3.21 16.68 12.86
CA ILE A 5 -3.41 17.14 11.48
C ILE A 5 -2.65 16.24 10.49
N ILE A 6 -1.42 15.83 10.83
CA ILE A 6 -0.63 14.87 10.03
C ILE A 6 -1.35 13.53 9.95
N LYS A 7 -1.91 13.03 11.07
CA LYS A 7 -2.70 11.79 11.09
C LYS A 7 -3.94 11.84 10.19
N THR A 8 -4.71 12.92 10.22
CA THR A 8 -5.92 13.05 9.39
C THR A 8 -5.58 13.14 7.91
N ASN A 9 -4.51 13.87 7.57
CA ASN A 9 -4.08 14.05 6.18
C ASN A 9 -3.58 12.74 5.55
N ILE A 10 -2.94 11.89 6.36
CA ILE A 10 -2.44 10.59 5.94
C ILE A 10 -3.58 9.56 5.77
N LYS A 11 -4.70 9.67 6.50
CA LYS A 11 -5.85 8.76 6.31
C LYS A 11 -6.56 8.98 4.98
N ASN A 12 -6.65 10.23 4.54
CA ASN A 12 -7.25 10.62 3.25
C ASN A 12 -6.23 10.57 2.09
N PHE A 13 -5.05 10.00 2.32
CA PHE A 13 -3.93 9.97 1.38
C PHE A 13 -4.26 9.35 0.03
N LEU A 14 -5.23 8.43 -0.04
CA LEU A 14 -5.61 7.73 -1.26
C LEU A 14 -6.96 8.19 -1.83
N ASP A 15 -7.55 9.29 -1.35
CA ASP A 15 -8.90 9.70 -1.74
C ASP A 15 -9.00 10.08 -3.23
N ASP A 16 -7.95 10.74 -3.74
CA ASP A 16 -7.75 11.16 -5.13
C ASP A 16 -7.22 10.04 -6.04
N ILE A 17 -6.91 8.86 -5.49
CA ILE A 17 -6.42 7.71 -6.24
C ILE A 17 -7.57 6.75 -6.56
N LYS A 18 -7.66 6.32 -7.82
CA LYS A 18 -8.68 5.38 -8.29
C LYS A 18 -8.30 3.94 -7.93
N ILE A 19 -8.66 3.52 -6.73
CA ILE A 19 -8.49 2.16 -6.19
C ILE A 19 -9.81 1.63 -5.60
N SER A 20 -9.87 0.33 -5.33
CA SER A 20 -11.03 -0.31 -4.70
C SER A 20 -11.29 0.24 -3.29
N SER A 21 -12.54 0.13 -2.82
CA SER A 21 -12.91 0.45 -1.43
C SER A 21 -12.11 -0.38 -0.43
N ASP A 22 -11.89 -1.67 -0.73
CA ASP A 22 -11.12 -2.58 0.11
C ASP A 22 -9.67 -2.11 0.31
N ALA A 23 -9.08 -1.53 -0.74
CA ALA A 23 -7.73 -0.97 -0.69
C ALA A 23 -7.67 0.32 0.16
N LYS A 24 -8.68 1.19 0.07
CA LYS A 24 -8.80 2.38 0.93
C LYS A 24 -9.01 1.99 2.40
N ASP A 25 -9.87 1.01 2.65
CA ASP A 25 -10.10 0.43 3.98
C ASP A 25 -8.85 -0.26 4.52
N PHE A 26 -8.09 -0.93 3.67
CA PHE A 26 -6.82 -1.52 4.05
C PHE A 26 -5.85 -0.43 4.49
N TRP A 27 -5.66 0.62 3.69
CA TRP A 27 -4.78 1.75 4.00
C TRP A 27 -5.09 2.37 5.36
N THR A 28 -6.35 2.76 5.59
CA THR A 28 -6.76 3.39 6.85
C THR A 28 -6.47 2.53 8.09
N ARG A 29 -6.45 1.20 7.95
CA ARG A 29 -6.14 0.26 9.05
C ARG A 29 -4.64 0.06 9.28
N ILE A 30 -3.81 0.16 8.24
CA ILE A 30 -2.36 -0.09 8.35
C ILE A 30 -1.57 1.18 8.58
N VAL A 31 -2.08 2.34 8.16
CA VAL A 31 -1.28 3.56 8.08
C VAL A 31 -0.82 4.07 9.45
N ASP A 32 -1.60 3.83 10.51
CA ASP A 32 -1.22 4.14 11.89
C ASP A 32 -0.11 3.22 12.43
N LYS A 33 0.25 2.15 11.70
CA LYS A 33 1.28 1.16 12.06
C LYS A 33 2.57 1.30 11.25
N LEU A 34 2.56 2.14 10.21
CA LEU A 34 3.72 2.36 9.36
C LEU A 34 4.74 3.24 10.08
N SER A 35 6.02 2.98 9.82
CA SER A 35 7.10 3.87 10.23
C SER A 35 7.07 5.17 9.42
N PRO A 36 7.70 6.25 9.92
CA PRO A 36 7.85 7.48 9.16
C PRO A 36 8.50 7.28 7.78
N GLU A 37 9.52 6.41 7.68
CA GLU A 37 10.25 6.10 6.44
C GLU A 37 9.35 5.37 5.43
N GLU A 38 8.51 4.45 5.90
CA GLU A 38 7.51 3.78 5.06
C GLU A 38 6.49 4.79 4.53
N ILE A 39 5.97 5.68 5.39
CA ILE A 39 5.04 6.73 5.00
C ILE A 39 5.68 7.66 3.96
N GLU A 40 6.94 8.07 4.16
CA GLU A 40 7.68 8.89 3.22
C GLU A 40 7.84 8.20 1.86
N THR A 41 8.12 6.90 1.86
CA THR A 41 8.19 6.09 0.62
C THR A 41 6.87 6.11 -0.13
N PHE A 42 5.73 5.95 0.55
CA PHE A 42 4.41 6.05 -0.08
C PHE A 42 4.14 7.46 -0.64
N ILE A 43 4.53 8.52 0.08
CA ILE A 43 4.41 9.91 -0.39
C ILE A 43 5.22 10.13 -1.67
N ILE A 44 6.47 9.65 -1.71
CA ILE A 44 7.34 9.73 -2.89
C ILE A 44 6.69 8.96 -4.05
N LEU A 45 6.23 7.73 -3.83
CA LEU A 45 5.55 6.94 -4.86
C LEU A 45 4.30 7.65 -5.39
N LYS A 46 3.49 8.28 -4.54
CA LYS A 46 2.32 9.04 -5.00
C LYS A 46 2.70 10.18 -5.95
N LYS A 47 3.80 10.87 -5.66
CA LYS A 47 4.26 12.04 -6.41
C LYS A 47 4.95 11.66 -7.72
N GLU A 48 5.83 10.68 -7.66
CA GLU A 48 6.74 10.33 -8.76
C GLU A 48 6.17 9.20 -9.64
N ASN A 49 5.49 8.22 -9.05
CA ASN A 49 4.91 7.10 -9.79
C ASN A 49 3.59 6.58 -9.17
N PRO A 50 2.47 7.30 -9.36
CA PRO A 50 1.18 6.95 -8.78
C PRO A 50 0.65 5.60 -9.26
N ARG A 51 1.12 5.08 -10.40
CA ARG A 51 0.77 3.72 -10.87
C ARG A 51 1.40 2.65 -9.99
N ASP A 52 2.67 2.82 -9.64
CA ASP A 52 3.36 1.89 -8.74
C ASP A 52 2.79 1.95 -7.33
N LEU A 53 2.35 3.13 -6.87
CA LEU A 53 1.59 3.27 -5.63
C LEU A 53 0.32 2.40 -5.66
N VAL A 54 -0.50 2.52 -6.71
CA VAL A 54 -1.73 1.73 -6.85
C VAL A 54 -1.41 0.24 -6.79
N LYS A 55 -0.43 -0.20 -7.59
CA LYS A 55 -0.02 -1.61 -7.65
C LYS A 55 0.49 -2.13 -6.30
N ALA A 56 1.30 -1.34 -5.59
CA ALA A 56 1.78 -1.68 -4.25
C ALA A 56 0.64 -1.85 -3.26
N ILE A 57 -0.33 -0.93 -3.25
CA ILE A 57 -1.50 -1.03 -2.36
C ILE A 57 -2.37 -2.25 -2.69
N GLU A 58 -2.57 -2.57 -3.97
CA GLU A 58 -3.32 -3.75 -4.39
C GLU A 58 -2.64 -5.06 -3.98
N ILE A 59 -1.32 -5.15 -4.18
CA ILE A 59 -0.49 -6.28 -3.75
C ILE A 59 -0.60 -6.48 -2.24
N LEU A 60 -0.43 -5.42 -1.45
CA LEU A 60 -0.52 -5.49 0.01
C LEU A 60 -1.92 -5.92 0.48
N THR A 61 -2.97 -5.43 -0.19
CA THR A 61 -4.36 -5.80 0.11
C THR A 61 -4.61 -7.28 -0.19
N ARG A 62 -4.20 -7.77 -1.37
CA ARG A 62 -4.30 -9.19 -1.76
C ARG A 62 -3.49 -10.08 -0.82
N ARG A 63 -2.28 -9.66 -0.43
CA ARG A 63 -1.41 -10.40 0.48
C ARG A 63 -2.05 -10.57 1.84
N LYS A 64 -2.61 -9.50 2.40
CA LYS A 64 -3.34 -9.59 3.67
C LYS A 64 -4.50 -10.57 3.60
N LYS A 65 -5.28 -10.53 2.51
CA LYS A 65 -6.40 -11.46 2.30
C LYS A 65 -5.91 -12.90 2.25
N ALA A 66 -4.93 -13.19 1.41
CA ALA A 66 -4.36 -14.52 1.26
C ALA A 66 -3.72 -15.05 2.56
N LEU A 67 -3.06 -14.19 3.35
CA LEU A 67 -2.58 -14.55 4.69
C LEU A 67 -3.72 -14.93 5.65
N SER A 68 -4.82 -14.17 5.63
CA SER A 68 -5.99 -14.44 6.47
C SER A 68 -6.68 -15.76 6.08
N GLU A 69 -6.74 -16.06 4.78
CA GLU A 69 -7.37 -17.26 4.23
C GLU A 69 -6.43 -18.47 4.22
N LYS A 70 -5.16 -18.29 4.58
CA LYS A 70 -4.08 -19.29 4.46
C LYS A 70 -3.93 -19.83 3.03
N ASP A 71 -4.21 -18.99 2.03
CA ASP A 71 -4.06 -19.33 0.61
C ASP A 71 -2.59 -19.24 0.19
N THR A 72 -1.89 -20.37 0.34
CA THR A 72 -0.47 -20.47 -0.02
C THR A 72 -0.20 -20.33 -1.52
N LYS A 73 -1.20 -20.58 -2.38
CA LYS A 73 -1.04 -20.45 -3.83
C LYS A 73 -1.02 -18.98 -4.23
N THR A 74 -2.01 -18.21 -3.79
CA THR A 74 -2.06 -16.77 -4.03
C THR A 74 -0.87 -16.05 -3.40
N LEU A 75 -0.39 -16.48 -2.24
CA LEU A 75 0.82 -15.91 -1.65
C LEU A 75 2.06 -16.10 -2.54
N LYS A 76 2.24 -17.28 -3.14
CA LYS A 76 3.36 -17.53 -4.08
C LYS A 76 3.28 -16.63 -5.31
N GLU A 77 2.09 -16.47 -5.87
CA GLU A 77 1.85 -15.59 -7.02
C GLU A 77 2.19 -14.13 -6.68
N ILE A 78 1.78 -13.68 -5.50
CA ILE A 78 2.09 -12.33 -4.99
C ILE A 78 3.60 -12.13 -4.82
N PHE A 79 4.32 -13.09 -4.25
CA PHE A 79 5.77 -12.96 -4.07
C PHE A 79 6.52 -12.85 -5.40
N GLU A 80 6.08 -13.55 -6.45
CA GLU A 80 6.68 -13.39 -7.78
C GLU A 80 6.32 -12.03 -8.41
N GLU A 81 5.12 -11.53 -8.19
CA GLU A 81 4.71 -10.19 -8.62
C GLU A 81 5.54 -9.09 -7.92
N GLU A 82 5.73 -9.19 -6.60
CA GLU A 82 6.61 -8.32 -5.81
C GLU A 82 8.04 -8.33 -6.37
N LYS A 83 8.63 -9.51 -6.61
CA LYS A 83 9.97 -9.62 -7.20
C LYS A 83 10.06 -8.94 -8.56
N ASN A 84 9.06 -9.11 -9.42
CA ASN A 84 9.07 -8.54 -10.76
C ASN A 84 8.94 -7.01 -10.73
N MET A 85 8.22 -6.42 -9.78
CA MET A 85 8.19 -4.95 -9.62
C MET A 85 9.57 -4.36 -9.31
N PHE A 86 10.41 -5.07 -8.56
CA PHE A 86 11.76 -4.60 -8.22
C PHE A 86 12.81 -4.97 -9.27
N LYS A 87 12.50 -5.83 -10.24
CA LYS A 87 13.43 -6.18 -11.32
C LYS A 87 13.62 -5.03 -12.31
N ASP A 88 12.60 -4.20 -12.54
CA ASP A 88 12.70 -3.08 -13.47
C ASP A 88 13.44 -1.86 -12.87
N ILE A 89 13.90 -1.97 -11.61
CA ILE A 89 14.58 -0.91 -10.85
C ILE A 89 16.11 -1.13 -10.79
N ILE A 90 16.62 -2.29 -11.24
CA ILE A 90 18.05 -2.68 -11.20
C ILE A 90 18.55 -2.99 -12.62
#